data_AF-E3LUL2-F1
#
_entry.id   AF-E3LUL2-F1
#
_cell.length_a   1.000
_cell.length_b   1.000
_cell.length_c   1.000
_cell.angle_alpha   90.00
_cell.angle_beta   90.00
_cell.angle_gamma   90.00
#
_symmetry.space_group_name_H-M   'P 1'
#
loop_
_entity.id
_entity.type
_entity.pdbx_description
1 polymer ?
#
loop_
_entity_poly.entity_id
_entity_poly.type
_entity_poly.pdbx_seq_one_letter_code
_entity_poly.pdbx_strand_id
1 'polypeptide(L)'
;MSMLSGHASTTQPACLGFCGRTLLLGNHSEDVATATSTSDSTFSRCGPCSFGYRSNAASICESCDNPLQPYDWMYLLFVALLPLLLHMQFIRTARKYCRTRYYEVSEYLCVVLENVIACVIAVLIYPPRFSFFLNGCEKTGIKEWYPACYNPRIGYTKTMRCTYEVVFPLYSITFIHHIILIAAILILRSTLYCVLLYKAYNGKPFYSAIVSVPLLAVIHSIFSGVIFYSFPYILLIGSLWAMCLHLALEGKRPLKEMIVRLVTSPTHWVFLSITMLMLSFGVIALITPLEIAYRWTLLCVVPVPFIFYLLTIPFSNPTTTMRLS
;
A
#
# COMPACT_ATOMS: atom_id res chain seq x y z
N MET A 1 17.66 -56.62 33.64
CA MET A 1 16.81 -55.82 32.73
C MET A 1 17.14 -54.36 32.95
N SER A 2 18.07 -53.86 32.14
CA SER A 2 18.67 -52.52 32.23
C SER A 2 17.73 -51.46 31.67
N MET A 3 17.44 -50.44 32.48
CA MET A 3 16.74 -49.24 32.05
C MET A 3 17.62 -48.47 31.07
N LEU A 4 17.16 -48.31 29.82
CA LEU A 4 17.74 -47.37 28.88
C LEU A 4 17.30 -45.96 29.28
N SER A 5 18.22 -45.24 29.92
CA SER A 5 18.21 -43.78 30.01
C SER A 5 18.44 -43.22 28.61
N GLY A 6 17.37 -42.83 27.92
CA GLY A 6 17.46 -42.04 26.70
C GLY A 6 17.87 -40.61 27.07
N HIS A 7 19.11 -40.25 26.75
CA HIS A 7 19.56 -38.85 26.77
C HIS A 7 18.58 -37.99 25.97
N ALA A 8 17.84 -37.13 26.66
CA ALA A 8 17.08 -36.07 26.05
C ALA A 8 18.08 -35.12 25.37
N SER A 9 18.10 -35.13 24.03
CA SER A 9 18.72 -34.09 23.22
C SER A 9 18.29 -32.73 23.77
N THR A 10 19.24 -31.97 24.30
CA THR A 10 19.13 -30.61 24.83
C THR A 10 18.92 -29.58 23.70
N THR A 11 17.92 -29.80 22.87
CA THR A 11 17.40 -28.77 21.96
C THR A 11 16.18 -28.14 22.63
N GLN A 12 16.32 -26.88 23.07
CA GLN A 12 15.18 -26.15 23.64
C GLN A 12 14.01 -26.18 22.64
N PRO A 13 12.77 -26.48 23.07
CA PRO A 13 11.65 -26.65 22.15
C PRO A 13 11.33 -25.32 21.46
N ALA A 14 11.13 -25.34 20.14
CA ALA A 14 10.76 -24.16 19.37
C ALA A 14 9.40 -23.58 19.84
N CYS A 15 9.24 -22.26 19.78
CA CYS A 15 7.96 -21.61 20.04
C CYS A 15 6.96 -21.91 18.91
N LEU A 16 5.67 -21.93 19.27
CA LEU A 16 4.59 -22.17 18.32
C LEU A 16 4.18 -20.88 17.62
N GLY A 17 3.72 -20.99 16.37
CA GLY A 17 3.17 -19.87 15.61
C GLY A 17 4.19 -18.76 15.35
N PHE A 18 3.76 -17.50 15.45
CA PHE A 18 4.63 -16.33 15.24
C PHE A 18 5.45 -15.92 16.47
N CYS A 19 5.30 -16.63 17.60
CA CYS A 19 6.03 -16.34 18.83
C CYS A 19 7.53 -16.56 18.64
N GLY A 20 8.35 -15.71 19.25
CA GLY A 20 9.80 -15.87 19.29
C GLY A 20 10.37 -15.73 20.70
N ARG A 21 11.69 -15.91 20.80
CA ARG A 21 12.50 -15.67 22.00
C ARG A 21 13.54 -14.62 21.72
N THR A 22 13.88 -13.86 22.74
CA THR A 22 15.01 -12.94 22.72
C THR A 22 16.18 -13.54 23.49
N LEU A 23 17.39 -13.25 23.04
CA LEU A 23 18.62 -13.63 23.74
C LEU A 23 18.78 -12.72 24.97
N LEU A 24 18.83 -13.30 26.17
CA LEU A 24 19.21 -12.55 27.37
C LEU A 24 20.73 -12.57 27.45
N LEU A 25 21.39 -11.49 27.01
CA LEU A 25 22.77 -11.27 27.44
C LEU A 25 22.72 -11.02 28.95
N GLY A 26 23.29 -11.94 29.72
CA GLY A 26 23.46 -11.76 31.16
C GLY A 26 24.35 -10.55 31.39
N ASN A 27 23.77 -9.40 31.76
CA ASN A 27 24.53 -8.36 32.43
C ASN A 27 24.83 -8.90 33.82
N HIS A 28 26.09 -9.27 34.06
CA HIS A 28 26.58 -9.46 35.41
C HIS A 28 26.43 -8.15 36.17
N SER A 29 25.47 -8.11 37.07
CA SER A 29 25.50 -7.28 38.27
C SER A 29 24.96 -8.12 39.42
N GLU A 30 25.92 -8.69 40.15
CA GLU A 30 25.87 -9.12 41.56
C GLU A 30 24.82 -10.18 41.93
N ASP A 31 25.23 -11.47 41.91
CA ASP A 31 25.58 -12.22 43.13
C ASP A 31 25.60 -13.76 42.92
N VAL A 32 26.65 -14.38 43.48
CA VAL A 32 26.87 -15.81 43.79
C VAL A 32 27.29 -16.77 42.65
N ALA A 33 28.62 -16.98 42.64
CA ALA A 33 29.43 -18.17 42.34
C ALA A 33 28.72 -19.49 41.93
N THR A 34 28.98 -19.97 40.71
CA THR A 34 29.84 -21.15 40.42
C THR A 34 30.02 -21.27 38.90
N ALA A 35 31.24 -21.07 38.40
CA ALA A 35 31.55 -21.14 36.98
C ALA A 35 31.94 -22.56 36.57
N THR A 36 31.08 -23.21 35.79
CA THR A 36 31.48 -24.19 34.77
C THR A 36 31.15 -23.59 33.41
N SER A 37 32.17 -23.52 32.57
CA SER A 37 32.18 -22.91 31.25
C SER A 37 31.33 -23.69 30.24
N THR A 38 30.08 -23.29 30.08
CA THR A 38 29.32 -23.33 28.83
C THR A 38 28.74 -21.94 28.65
N SER A 39 28.99 -21.30 27.50
CA SER A 39 28.34 -20.03 27.16
C SER A 39 26.87 -20.29 26.87
N ASP A 40 26.11 -20.60 27.93
CA ASP A 40 24.68 -20.90 27.85
C ASP A 40 23.95 -19.57 27.64
N SER A 41 23.76 -19.23 26.37
CA SER A 41 22.82 -18.21 25.92
C SER A 41 21.47 -18.47 26.58
N THR A 42 21.13 -17.69 27.60
CA THR A 42 19.86 -17.84 28.30
C THR A 42 18.78 -17.18 27.44
N PHE A 43 17.85 -17.95 26.90
CA PHE A 43 16.75 -17.42 26.09
C PHE A 43 15.57 -16.99 26.96
N SER A 44 14.86 -15.94 26.54
CA SER A 44 13.61 -15.52 27.16
C SER A 44 12.51 -16.58 27.02
N ARG A 45 11.42 -16.44 27.79
CA ARG A 45 10.18 -17.18 27.53
C ARG A 45 9.63 -16.81 26.15
N CYS A 46 8.90 -17.74 25.51
CA CYS A 46 8.22 -17.48 24.23
C CYS A 46 7.21 -16.32 24.37
N GLY A 47 7.31 -15.35 23.47
CA GLY A 47 6.44 -14.16 23.45
C GLY A 47 6.42 -13.47 22.09
N PRO A 48 5.77 -12.31 21.99
CA PRO A 48 5.85 -11.47 20.79
C PRO A 48 7.26 -10.89 20.63
N CYS A 49 7.73 -10.77 19.39
CA CYS A 49 8.96 -10.03 19.09
C CYS A 49 8.75 -8.53 19.21
N SER A 50 9.83 -7.78 19.45
CA SER A 50 9.82 -6.31 19.48
C SER A 50 9.52 -5.71 18.10
N PHE A 51 9.12 -4.43 18.08
CA PHE A 51 8.91 -3.69 16.84
C PHE A 51 10.17 -3.68 15.97
N GLY A 52 10.03 -4.03 14.68
CA GLY A 52 11.17 -4.19 13.77
C GLY A 52 11.90 -5.53 13.86
N TYR A 53 11.36 -6.50 14.60
CA TYR A 53 11.90 -7.85 14.73
C TYR A 53 10.89 -8.90 14.28
N ARG A 54 11.39 -10.03 13.77
CA ARG A 54 10.60 -11.18 13.31
C ARG A 54 11.15 -12.47 13.89
N SER A 55 10.28 -13.44 14.16
CA SER A 55 10.71 -14.78 14.56
C SER A 55 11.18 -15.60 13.37
N ASN A 56 12.35 -16.21 13.47
CA ASN A 56 12.88 -17.14 12.47
C ASN A 56 12.40 -18.59 12.68
N ALA A 57 12.86 -19.52 11.84
CA ALA A 57 12.50 -20.95 11.91
C ALA A 57 12.91 -21.64 13.22
N ALA A 58 13.94 -21.13 13.90
CA ALA A 58 14.37 -21.58 15.23
C ALA A 58 13.60 -20.89 16.37
N SER A 59 12.57 -20.10 16.06
CA SER A 59 11.79 -19.30 17.01
C SER A 59 12.59 -18.23 17.77
N ILE A 60 13.63 -17.68 17.14
CA ILE A 60 14.45 -16.59 17.67
C ILE A 60 14.05 -15.29 16.98
N CYS A 61 13.87 -14.22 17.75
CA CYS A 61 13.58 -12.90 17.20
C CYS A 61 14.85 -12.28 16.59
N GLU A 62 14.83 -12.07 15.27
CA GLU A 62 15.88 -11.41 14.50
C GLU A 62 15.42 -10.04 14.00
N SER A 63 16.34 -9.11 13.79
CA SER A 63 16.03 -7.77 13.28
C SER A 63 15.72 -7.81 11.78
N CYS A 64 14.74 -7.01 11.36
CA CYS A 64 14.38 -6.90 9.96
C CYS A 64 15.24 -5.85 9.25
N ASP A 65 16.47 -6.26 8.91
CA ASP A 65 17.48 -5.41 8.26
C ASP A 65 17.55 -5.58 6.74
N ASN A 66 16.71 -6.44 6.17
CA ASN A 66 16.68 -6.67 4.73
C ASN A 66 16.09 -5.45 4.00
N PRO A 67 16.64 -5.05 2.84
CA PRO A 67 16.08 -3.97 2.06
C PRO A 67 14.69 -4.34 1.53
N LEU A 68 13.77 -3.35 1.50
CA LEU A 68 12.43 -3.54 0.95
C LEU A 68 12.47 -3.99 -0.52
N GLN A 69 11.64 -4.97 -0.87
CA GLN A 69 11.58 -5.45 -2.26
C GLN A 69 10.88 -4.41 -3.15
N PRO A 70 11.14 -4.39 -4.47
CA PRO A 70 10.50 -3.43 -5.37
C PRO A 70 8.96 -3.51 -5.35
N TYR A 71 8.39 -4.71 -5.18
CA TYR A 71 6.94 -4.91 -5.06
C TYR A 71 6.36 -4.20 -3.82
N ASP A 72 7.09 -4.21 -2.71
CA ASP A 72 6.69 -3.53 -1.48
C ASP A 72 6.64 -2.01 -1.67
N TRP A 73 7.60 -1.44 -2.39
CA TRP A 73 7.61 -0.02 -2.75
C TRP A 73 6.42 0.35 -3.64
N MET A 74 6.06 -0.51 -4.60
CA MET A 74 4.87 -0.30 -5.42
C MET A 74 3.60 -0.34 -4.57
N TYR A 75 3.51 -1.25 -3.60
CA TYR A 75 2.40 -1.26 -2.66
C TYR A 75 2.31 0.05 -1.85
N LEU A 76 3.42 0.53 -1.30
CA LEU A 76 3.44 1.80 -0.56
C LEU A 76 3.05 2.99 -1.45
N LEU A 77 3.50 3.01 -2.70
CA LEU A 77 3.08 4.02 -3.66
C LEU A 77 1.58 3.93 -3.97
N PHE A 78 1.02 2.73 -4.13
CA PHE A 78 -0.42 2.54 -4.30
C PHE A 78 -1.21 3.09 -3.11
N VAL A 79 -0.77 2.78 -1.88
CA VAL A 79 -1.37 3.28 -0.64
C VAL A 79 -1.35 4.82 -0.60
N ALA A 80 -0.25 5.45 -1.03
CA ALA A 80 -0.12 6.91 -1.08
C ALA A 80 -0.91 7.56 -2.24
N LEU A 81 -1.08 6.86 -3.36
CA LEU A 81 -1.86 7.37 -4.51
C LEU A 81 -3.36 7.35 -4.25
N LEU A 82 -3.84 6.41 -3.44
CA LEU A 82 -5.27 6.25 -3.14
C LEU A 82 -5.93 7.51 -2.54
N PRO A 83 -5.42 8.11 -1.44
CA PRO A 83 -5.98 9.36 -0.91
C PRO A 83 -5.80 10.54 -1.87
N LEU A 84 -4.66 10.61 -2.57
CA LEU A 84 -4.39 11.65 -3.58
C LEU A 84 -5.47 11.67 -4.65
N LEU A 85 -5.74 10.52 -5.29
CA LEU A 85 -6.74 10.39 -6.35
C LEU A 85 -8.15 10.67 -5.82
N LEU A 86 -8.45 10.22 -4.61
CA LEU A 86 -9.75 10.45 -3.98
C LEU A 86 -9.99 11.95 -3.70
N HIS A 87 -8.98 12.66 -3.18
CA HIS A 87 -9.06 14.11 -2.94
C HIS A 87 -9.16 14.89 -4.25
N MET A 88 -8.41 14.48 -5.29
CA MET A 88 -8.55 15.06 -6.63
C MET A 88 -9.96 14.91 -7.19
N GLN A 89 -10.63 13.79 -6.89
CA GLN A 89 -12.00 13.53 -7.30
C GLN A 89 -13.01 14.37 -6.50
N PHE A 90 -12.78 14.60 -5.21
CA PHE A 90 -13.58 15.53 -4.41
C PHE A 90 -13.52 16.96 -4.97
N ILE A 91 -12.32 17.44 -5.31
CA ILE A 91 -12.12 18.75 -5.94
C ILE A 91 -12.83 18.80 -7.30
N ARG A 92 -12.65 17.77 -8.14
CA ARG A 92 -13.30 17.69 -9.46
C ARG A 92 -14.83 17.75 -9.36
N THR A 93 -15.40 17.06 -8.37
CA THR A 93 -16.85 17.04 -8.16
C THR A 93 -17.35 18.40 -7.66
N ALA A 94 -16.54 19.07 -6.84
CA ALA A 94 -16.83 20.41 -6.37
C ALA A 94 -16.60 21.52 -7.40
N ARG A 95 -15.86 21.27 -8.49
CA ARG A 95 -15.71 22.21 -9.62
C ARG A 95 -17.03 22.82 -10.07
N LYS A 96 -18.14 22.08 -10.00
CA LYS A 96 -19.48 22.58 -10.33
C LYS A 96 -19.87 23.86 -9.58
N TYR A 97 -19.27 24.09 -8.42
CA TYR A 97 -19.52 25.24 -7.54
C TYR A 97 -18.44 26.31 -7.63
N CYS A 98 -17.35 26.07 -8.37
CA CYS A 98 -16.16 26.93 -8.39
C CYS A 98 -16.19 27.86 -9.61
N ARG A 99 -16.01 29.16 -9.38
CA ARG A 99 -16.19 30.18 -10.41
C ARG A 99 -14.91 30.50 -11.21
N THR A 100 -13.73 30.11 -10.72
CA THR A 100 -12.44 30.53 -11.31
C THR A 100 -11.41 29.39 -11.30
N ARG A 101 -10.72 29.20 -12.44
CA ARG A 101 -9.71 28.14 -12.66
C ARG A 101 -8.48 28.24 -11.72
N TYR A 102 -8.15 29.45 -11.27
CA TYR A 102 -7.01 29.68 -10.38
C TYR A 102 -7.15 28.96 -9.04
N TYR A 103 -8.32 29.06 -8.40
CA TYR A 103 -8.59 28.41 -7.12
C TYR A 103 -8.53 26.88 -7.23
N GLU A 104 -9.08 26.33 -8.32
CA GLU A 104 -9.02 24.90 -8.59
C GLU A 104 -7.58 24.39 -8.71
N VAL A 105 -6.74 25.09 -9.48
CA VAL A 105 -5.32 24.71 -9.62
C VAL A 105 -4.58 24.79 -8.28
N SER A 106 -4.87 25.81 -7.47
CA SER A 106 -4.25 25.95 -6.15
C SER A 106 -4.60 24.79 -5.21
N GLU A 107 -5.85 24.29 -5.23
CA GLU A 107 -6.22 23.12 -4.45
C GLU A 107 -5.51 21.85 -4.94
N TYR A 108 -5.47 21.62 -6.26
CA TYR A 108 -4.75 20.47 -6.82
C TYR A 108 -3.28 20.45 -6.41
N LEU A 109 -2.61 21.60 -6.48
CA LEU A 109 -1.21 21.72 -6.03
C LEU A 109 -1.08 21.46 -4.53
N CYS A 110 -2.00 21.96 -3.71
CA CYS A 110 -2.01 21.75 -2.27
C CYS A 110 -2.15 20.25 -1.92
N VAL A 111 -3.06 19.53 -2.59
CA VAL A 111 -3.24 18.08 -2.34
C VAL A 111 -1.99 17.29 -2.74
N VAL A 112 -1.34 17.63 -3.87
CA VAL A 112 -0.08 17.00 -4.26
C VAL A 112 0.99 17.26 -3.19
N LEU A 113 1.14 18.50 -2.75
CA LEU A 113 2.12 18.91 -1.74
C LEU A 113 1.91 18.16 -0.41
N GLU A 114 0.68 18.13 0.10
CA GLU A 114 0.30 17.43 1.33
C GLU A 114 0.69 15.94 1.27
N ASN A 115 0.37 15.28 0.14
CA ASN A 115 0.65 13.87 -0.03
C ASN A 115 2.16 13.59 -0.15
N VAL A 116 2.90 14.43 -0.89
CA VAL A 116 4.35 14.33 -1.02
C VAL A 116 5.03 14.50 0.34
N ILE A 117 4.63 15.51 1.12
CA ILE A 117 5.13 15.73 2.48
C ILE A 117 4.85 14.51 3.36
N ALA A 118 3.63 13.97 3.31
CA ALA A 118 3.27 12.78 4.09
C ALA A 118 4.10 11.55 3.69
N CYS A 119 4.36 11.32 2.41
CA CYS A 119 5.23 10.24 1.93
C CYS A 119 6.68 10.41 2.43
N VAL A 120 7.26 11.59 2.24
CA VAL A 120 8.65 11.86 2.62
C VAL A 120 8.83 11.67 4.12
N ILE A 121 7.98 12.28 4.94
CA ILE A 121 8.08 12.15 6.40
C ILE A 121 7.85 10.70 6.85
N ALA A 122 6.88 9.99 6.27
CA ALA A 122 6.61 8.59 6.63
C ALA A 122 7.83 7.69 6.36
N VAL A 123 8.52 7.87 5.22
CA VAL A 123 9.75 7.10 4.91
C VAL A 123 10.88 7.44 5.88
N LEU A 124 11.12 8.73 6.17
CA LEU A 124 12.25 9.17 7.00
C LEU A 124 12.16 8.74 8.48
N ILE A 125 10.96 8.43 8.98
CA ILE A 125 10.73 8.00 10.37
C ILE A 125 11.15 6.53 10.59
N TYR A 126 11.01 5.69 9.57
CA TYR A 126 11.29 4.25 9.67
C TYR A 126 12.78 3.95 9.50
N PRO A 127 13.28 2.82 10.04
CA PRO A 127 14.68 2.44 9.88
C PRO A 127 15.02 2.07 8.43
N PRO A 128 16.21 2.45 7.94
CA PRO A 128 17.18 3.38 8.54
C PRO A 128 16.65 4.83 8.59
N ARG A 129 16.62 5.41 9.80
CA ARG A 129 16.05 6.76 10.02
C ARG A 129 16.80 7.80 9.21
N PHE A 130 16.05 8.77 8.67
CA PHE A 130 16.57 9.85 7.82
C PHE A 130 17.21 9.39 6.50
N SER A 131 16.85 8.20 6.02
CA SER A 131 17.25 7.66 4.73
C SER A 131 16.02 7.44 3.84
N PHE A 132 16.23 7.44 2.52
CA PHE A 132 15.19 7.05 1.56
C PHE A 132 15.16 5.54 1.27
N PHE A 133 16.05 4.78 1.92
CA PHE A 133 16.01 3.33 1.93
C PHE A 133 15.20 2.85 3.14
N LEU A 134 14.37 1.83 2.93
CA LEU A 134 13.58 1.21 3.99
C LEU A 134 14.02 -0.23 4.19
N ASN A 135 14.22 -0.61 5.45
CA ASN A 135 14.40 -1.99 5.84
C ASN A 135 13.05 -2.62 6.18
N GLY A 136 12.91 -3.92 5.94
CA GLY A 136 11.72 -4.67 6.27
C GLY A 136 11.95 -6.17 6.32
N CYS A 137 10.92 -6.89 6.77
CA CYS A 137 10.98 -8.34 6.85
C CYS A 137 10.58 -8.99 5.51
N GLU A 138 11.10 -10.19 5.24
CA GLU A 138 10.61 -11.04 4.17
C GLU A 138 9.18 -11.51 4.47
N LYS A 139 8.34 -11.71 3.45
CA LYS A 139 6.95 -12.11 3.61
C LYS A 139 6.70 -13.40 2.85
N THR A 140 6.09 -14.39 3.50
CA THR A 140 5.84 -15.70 2.87
C THR A 140 4.37 -15.91 2.51
N GLY A 141 3.44 -15.26 3.20
CA GLY A 141 2.02 -15.46 2.92
C GLY A 141 1.08 -14.55 3.68
N ILE A 142 -0.19 -14.59 3.30
CA ILE A 142 -1.26 -13.74 3.83
C ILE A 142 -1.48 -13.87 5.35
N LYS A 143 -1.16 -15.02 5.94
CA LYS A 143 -1.33 -15.26 7.38
C LYS A 143 -0.52 -14.27 8.24
N GLU A 144 0.61 -13.81 7.71
CA GLU A 144 1.52 -12.88 8.40
C GLU A 144 0.94 -11.48 8.56
N TRP A 145 -0.06 -11.11 7.76
CA TRP A 145 -0.80 -9.85 7.91
C TRP A 145 -1.84 -9.90 9.04
N TYR A 146 -2.17 -11.10 9.51
CA TYR A 146 -3.22 -11.34 10.51
C TYR A 146 -2.72 -12.18 11.70
N PRO A 147 -1.59 -11.83 12.34
CA PRO A 147 -1.01 -12.64 13.41
C PRO A 147 -1.94 -12.81 14.62
N ALA A 148 -2.83 -11.85 14.85
CA ALA A 148 -3.87 -11.93 15.88
C ALA A 148 -4.78 -13.16 15.72
N CYS A 149 -5.09 -13.55 14.48
CA CYS A 149 -5.95 -14.68 14.15
C CYS A 149 -5.23 -16.03 14.29
N TYR A 150 -3.89 -16.04 14.32
CA TYR A 150 -3.06 -17.25 14.32
C TYR A 150 -2.28 -17.43 15.64
N ASN A 151 -2.81 -16.89 16.74
CA ASN A 151 -2.24 -17.07 18.07
C ASN A 151 -2.30 -18.57 18.50
N PRO A 152 -1.18 -19.19 18.90
CA PRO A 152 -1.14 -20.61 19.24
C PRO A 152 -1.82 -20.91 20.58
N ARG A 153 -2.37 -22.13 20.71
CA ARG A 153 -2.99 -22.65 21.94
C ARG A 153 -2.14 -23.77 22.53
N ILE A 154 -1.66 -23.59 23.75
CA ILE A 154 -0.89 -24.60 24.49
C ILE A 154 -1.88 -25.44 25.30
N GLY A 155 -1.84 -26.77 25.14
CA GLY A 155 -2.66 -27.70 25.91
C GLY A 155 -4.16 -27.43 25.84
N TYR A 156 -4.65 -26.95 24.68
CA TYR A 156 -6.06 -26.60 24.39
C TYR A 156 -6.72 -25.54 25.30
N THR A 157 -6.00 -25.03 26.30
CA THR A 157 -6.56 -24.21 27.39
C THR A 157 -5.97 -22.81 27.41
N LYS A 158 -4.66 -22.66 27.14
CA LYS A 158 -3.96 -21.37 27.23
C LYS A 158 -3.59 -20.82 25.86
N THR A 159 -4.16 -19.67 25.49
CA THR A 159 -3.78 -18.91 24.28
C THR A 159 -2.56 -18.04 24.58
N MET A 160 -1.49 -18.18 23.80
CA MET A 160 -0.34 -17.28 23.86
C MET A 160 -0.58 -16.11 22.91
N ARG A 161 -0.47 -14.87 23.40
CA ARG A 161 -0.65 -13.67 22.59
C ARG A 161 0.69 -13.26 21.98
N CYS A 162 0.90 -13.63 20.73
CA CYS A 162 2.11 -13.33 19.96
C CYS A 162 1.79 -12.43 18.77
N THR A 163 0.96 -11.42 19.02
CA THR A 163 0.52 -10.46 18.02
C THR A 163 1.48 -9.27 18.00
N TYR A 164 2.19 -9.12 16.90
CA TYR A 164 3.07 -8.00 16.58
C TYR A 164 3.08 -7.80 15.06
N GLU A 165 3.77 -6.79 14.57
CA GLU A 165 3.88 -6.55 13.13
C GLU A 165 4.90 -7.50 12.48
N VAL A 166 4.42 -8.63 11.95
CA VAL A 166 5.27 -9.63 11.27
C VAL A 166 5.73 -9.13 9.89
N VAL A 167 4.90 -8.32 9.22
CA VAL A 167 5.15 -7.74 7.88
C VAL A 167 5.76 -6.34 7.96
N PHE A 168 6.62 -6.10 8.94
CA PHE A 168 7.23 -4.80 9.18
C PHE A 168 7.99 -4.27 7.95
N PRO A 169 7.90 -2.98 7.60
CA PRO A 169 7.10 -1.91 8.23
C PRO A 169 5.75 -1.64 7.51
N LEU A 170 5.31 -2.52 6.61
CA LEU A 170 4.26 -2.23 5.63
C LEU A 170 2.90 -1.91 6.24
N TYR A 171 2.59 -2.54 7.38
CA TYR A 171 1.34 -2.31 8.07
C TYR A 171 1.37 -0.97 8.79
N SER A 172 2.39 -0.72 9.63
CA SER A 172 2.46 0.47 10.46
C SER A 172 2.78 1.74 9.67
N ILE A 173 3.65 1.68 8.65
CA ILE A 173 4.04 2.86 7.84
C ILE A 173 2.83 3.47 7.12
N THR A 174 1.85 2.64 6.75
CA THR A 174 0.60 3.09 6.15
C THR A 174 -0.17 3.99 7.11
N PHE A 175 -0.32 3.61 8.38
CA PHE A 175 -0.99 4.45 9.38
C PHE A 175 -0.23 5.73 9.67
N ILE A 176 1.11 5.67 9.73
CA ILE A 176 1.95 6.86 9.91
C ILE A 176 1.75 7.84 8.75
N HIS A 177 1.76 7.36 7.50
CA HIS A 177 1.44 8.18 6.34
C HIS A 177 0.06 8.85 6.47
N HIS A 178 -0.98 8.11 6.85
CA HIS A 178 -2.34 8.66 6.99
C HIS A 178 -2.43 9.73 8.10
N ILE A 179 -1.75 9.53 9.23
CA ILE A 179 -1.71 10.50 10.33
C ILE A 179 -1.02 11.79 9.87
N ILE A 180 0.15 11.68 9.23
CA ILE A 180 0.88 12.84 8.72
C ILE A 180 0.06 13.55 7.63
N LEU A 181 -0.63 12.80 6.78
CA LEU A 181 -1.51 13.35 5.76
C LEU A 181 -2.66 14.16 6.38
N ILE A 182 -3.31 13.66 7.43
CA ILE A 182 -4.34 14.42 8.17
C ILE A 182 -3.75 15.72 8.73
N ALA A 183 -2.57 15.64 9.36
CA ALA A 183 -1.90 16.84 9.87
C ALA A 183 -1.56 17.83 8.74
N ALA A 184 -1.07 17.35 7.60
CA ALA A 184 -0.78 18.15 6.42
C ALA A 184 -2.04 18.82 5.86
N ILE A 185 -3.18 18.12 5.78
CA ILE A 185 -4.47 18.70 5.37
C ILE A 185 -4.90 19.81 6.33
N LEU A 186 -4.82 19.58 7.65
CA LEU A 186 -5.21 20.56 8.66
C LEU A 186 -4.32 21.81 8.67
N ILE A 187 -3.07 21.71 8.21
CA ILE A 187 -2.14 22.84 8.14
C ILE A 187 -2.24 23.52 6.77
N LEU A 188 -1.93 22.79 5.69
CA LEU A 188 -1.78 23.34 4.35
C LEU A 188 -3.13 23.70 3.72
N ARG A 189 -4.14 22.84 3.87
CA ARG A 189 -5.45 23.12 3.29
C ARG A 189 -6.21 24.19 4.07
N SER A 190 -6.06 24.22 5.39
CA SER A 190 -6.64 25.30 6.20
C SER A 190 -5.98 26.65 5.93
N THR A 191 -4.65 26.69 5.78
CA THR A 191 -3.96 27.94 5.39
C THR A 191 -4.39 28.40 4.00
N LEU A 192 -4.48 27.50 3.02
CA LEU A 192 -5.04 27.80 1.69
C LEU A 192 -6.47 28.35 1.80
N TYR A 193 -7.32 27.73 2.63
CA TYR A 193 -8.70 28.14 2.77
C TYR A 193 -8.81 29.53 3.39
N CYS A 194 -8.08 29.80 4.47
CA CYS A 194 -8.10 31.11 5.15
C CYS A 194 -7.54 32.24 4.28
N VAL A 195 -6.47 31.98 3.52
CA VAL A 195 -5.78 33.04 2.75
C VAL A 195 -6.44 33.29 1.38
N LEU A 196 -6.85 32.22 0.67
CA LEU A 196 -7.27 32.31 -0.73
C LEU A 196 -8.75 32.00 -0.97
N LEU A 197 -9.40 31.15 -0.15
CA LEU A 197 -10.71 30.56 -0.48
C LEU A 197 -11.86 30.98 0.45
N TYR A 198 -11.58 31.67 1.55
CA TYR A 198 -12.46 31.91 2.72
C TYR A 198 -13.87 32.46 2.40
N LYS A 199 -14.06 33.13 1.24
CA LYS A 199 -15.36 33.68 0.81
C LYS A 199 -15.86 33.16 -0.54
N ALA A 200 -14.99 32.53 -1.32
CA ALA A 200 -15.25 32.20 -2.71
C ALA A 200 -15.60 30.71 -2.93
N TYR A 201 -15.43 29.87 -1.90
CA TYR A 201 -15.36 28.43 -2.09
C TYR A 201 -16.14 27.62 -1.05
N ASN A 202 -16.75 26.54 -1.51
CA ASN A 202 -17.52 25.62 -0.68
C ASN A 202 -16.57 24.70 0.10
N GLY A 203 -16.66 24.67 1.43
CA GLY A 203 -15.81 23.81 2.28
C GLY A 203 -16.05 22.31 2.14
N LYS A 204 -17.04 21.85 1.36
CA LYS A 204 -17.36 20.41 1.21
C LYS A 204 -16.15 19.52 0.86
N PRO A 205 -15.28 19.83 -0.12
CA PRO A 205 -14.10 19.00 -0.44
C PRO A 205 -13.13 18.86 0.72
N PHE A 206 -12.95 19.94 1.49
CA PHE A 206 -12.11 19.95 2.67
C PHE A 206 -12.62 18.96 3.72
N TYR A 207 -13.91 19.01 4.08
CA TYR A 207 -14.51 18.07 5.02
C TYR A 207 -14.52 16.64 4.49
N SER A 208 -14.82 16.43 3.21
CA SER A 208 -14.78 15.10 2.58
C SER A 208 -13.39 14.47 2.64
N ALA A 209 -12.34 15.28 2.48
CA ALA A 209 -10.96 14.80 2.57
C ALA A 209 -10.57 14.41 4.00
N ILE A 210 -10.94 15.19 5.01
CA ILE A 210 -10.65 14.86 6.42
C ILE A 210 -11.34 13.57 6.82
N VAL A 211 -12.58 13.35 6.37
CA VAL A 211 -13.35 12.14 6.69
C VAL A 211 -12.84 10.92 5.90
N SER A 212 -12.33 11.12 4.68
CA SER A 212 -11.90 9.99 3.86
C SER A 212 -10.63 9.31 4.36
N VAL A 213 -9.67 10.05 4.93
CA VAL A 213 -8.39 9.47 5.37
C VAL A 213 -8.57 8.45 6.52
N PRO A 214 -9.33 8.73 7.60
CA PRO A 214 -9.65 7.72 8.61
C PRO A 214 -10.41 6.51 8.05
N LEU A 215 -11.32 6.72 7.10
CA LEU A 215 -12.03 5.61 6.44
C LEU A 215 -11.05 4.69 5.69
N LEU A 216 -10.09 5.26 4.98
CA LEU A 216 -9.03 4.50 4.32
C LEU A 216 -8.16 3.72 5.33
N ALA A 217 -7.84 4.33 6.47
CA ALA A 217 -7.12 3.64 7.54
C ALA A 217 -7.92 2.46 8.13
N VAL A 218 -9.24 2.60 8.31
CA VAL A 218 -10.11 1.50 8.74
C VAL A 218 -10.12 0.38 7.71
N ILE A 219 -10.31 0.70 6.43
CA ILE A 219 -10.28 -0.28 5.33
C ILE A 219 -8.92 -1.02 5.34
N HIS A 220 -7.82 -0.29 5.45
CA HIS A 220 -6.48 -0.90 5.52
C HIS A 220 -6.31 -1.77 6.78
N SER A 221 -6.81 -1.35 7.94
CA SER A 221 -6.69 -2.13 9.18
C SER A 221 -7.33 -3.52 9.07
N ILE A 222 -8.43 -3.65 8.33
CA ILE A 222 -9.19 -4.90 8.15
C ILE A 222 -8.63 -5.69 6.96
N PHE A 223 -8.34 -5.03 5.85
CA PHE A 223 -8.05 -5.67 4.57
C PHE A 223 -6.59 -5.56 4.12
N SER A 224 -5.66 -5.08 4.95
CA SER A 224 -4.24 -4.83 4.58
C SER A 224 -3.60 -5.95 3.77
N GLY A 225 -3.65 -7.19 4.26
CA GLY A 225 -3.11 -8.36 3.56
C GLY A 225 -3.82 -8.66 2.25
N VAL A 226 -5.16 -8.60 2.24
CA VAL A 226 -5.94 -8.77 1.00
C VAL A 226 -5.58 -7.70 -0.03
N ILE A 227 -5.49 -6.43 0.39
CA ILE A 227 -5.11 -5.31 -0.47
C ILE A 227 -3.68 -5.49 -0.98
N PHE A 228 -2.74 -5.92 -0.15
CA PHE A 228 -1.35 -6.15 -0.56
C PHE A 228 -1.24 -7.16 -1.69
N TYR A 229 -1.96 -8.28 -1.64
CA TYR A 229 -1.91 -9.27 -2.72
C TYR A 229 -2.82 -8.92 -3.91
N SER A 230 -3.82 -8.05 -3.73
CA SER A 230 -4.80 -7.74 -4.78
C SER A 230 -4.62 -6.39 -5.47
N PHE A 231 -3.81 -5.45 -4.95
CA PHE A 231 -3.68 -4.10 -5.51
C PHE A 231 -3.30 -4.07 -7.00
N PRO A 232 -2.45 -4.96 -7.55
CA PRO A 232 -2.14 -4.94 -8.98
C PRO A 232 -3.41 -5.19 -9.80
N TYR A 233 -4.22 -6.16 -9.38
CA TYR A 233 -5.49 -6.50 -10.03
C TYR A 233 -6.54 -5.39 -9.86
N ILE A 234 -6.61 -4.75 -8.69
CA ILE A 234 -7.48 -3.59 -8.46
C ILE A 234 -7.13 -2.47 -9.45
N LEU A 235 -5.83 -2.21 -9.66
CA LEU A 235 -5.37 -1.18 -10.61
C LEU A 235 -5.62 -1.57 -12.05
N LEU A 236 -5.37 -2.83 -12.44
CA LEU A 236 -5.67 -3.35 -13.77
C LEU A 236 -7.16 -3.20 -14.10
N ILE A 237 -8.03 -3.76 -13.26
CA ILE A 237 -9.48 -3.74 -13.50
C ILE A 237 -10.01 -2.30 -13.41
N GLY A 238 -9.59 -1.54 -12.41
CA GLY A 238 -10.05 -0.17 -12.19
C GLY A 238 -9.65 0.78 -13.33
N SER A 239 -8.42 0.67 -13.83
CA SER A 239 -7.96 1.48 -14.96
C SER A 239 -8.64 1.07 -16.27
N LEU A 240 -8.78 -0.22 -16.56
CA LEU A 240 -9.54 -0.70 -17.72
C LEU A 240 -10.98 -0.22 -17.69
N TRP A 241 -11.65 -0.35 -16.55
CA TRP A 241 -13.02 0.11 -16.34
C TRP A 241 -13.15 1.62 -16.55
N ALA A 242 -12.25 2.41 -15.95
CA ALA A 242 -12.23 3.86 -16.09
C ALA A 242 -12.01 4.30 -17.56
N MET A 243 -11.10 3.62 -18.27
CA MET A 243 -10.83 3.88 -19.67
C MET A 243 -12.04 3.55 -20.56
N CYS A 244 -12.63 2.37 -20.38
CA CYS A 244 -13.82 1.94 -21.12
C CYS A 244 -15.00 2.89 -20.89
N LEU A 245 -15.27 3.29 -19.64
CA LEU A 245 -16.35 4.23 -19.34
C LEU A 245 -16.11 5.60 -19.98
N HIS A 246 -14.88 6.11 -19.91
CA HIS A 246 -14.56 7.40 -20.50
C HIS A 246 -14.77 7.41 -22.01
N LEU A 247 -14.30 6.36 -22.69
CA LEU A 247 -14.44 6.22 -24.12
C LEU A 247 -15.89 5.93 -24.53
N ALA A 248 -16.64 5.13 -23.77
CA ALA A 248 -18.06 4.86 -24.01
C ALA A 248 -18.94 6.12 -23.94
N LEU A 249 -18.63 7.05 -23.03
CA LEU A 249 -19.33 8.33 -22.95
C LEU A 249 -19.06 9.23 -24.16
N GLU A 250 -17.86 9.14 -24.75
CA GLU A 250 -17.46 9.90 -25.93
C GLU A 250 -17.84 9.22 -27.26
N GLY A 251 -17.97 7.88 -27.28
CA GLY A 251 -18.29 7.05 -28.45
C GLY A 251 -19.69 7.22 -29.03
N LYS A 252 -20.53 8.10 -28.46
CA LYS A 252 -21.81 8.51 -29.04
C LYS A 252 -21.66 9.29 -30.36
N ARG A 253 -20.45 9.76 -30.64
CA ARG A 253 -20.09 10.58 -31.82
C ARG A 253 -19.49 9.72 -32.93
N PRO A 254 -19.50 10.17 -34.19
CA PRO A 254 -18.81 9.47 -35.27
C PRO A 254 -17.29 9.42 -35.03
N LEU A 255 -16.64 8.35 -35.48
CA LEU A 255 -15.23 8.02 -35.17
C LEU A 255 -14.26 9.16 -35.48
N LYS A 256 -14.41 9.84 -36.64
CA LYS A 256 -13.54 10.94 -37.04
C LYS A 256 -13.59 12.12 -36.06
N GLU A 257 -14.78 12.53 -35.65
CA GLU A 257 -14.96 13.63 -34.69
C GLU A 257 -14.45 13.26 -33.31
N MET A 258 -14.65 12.01 -32.90
CA MET A 258 -14.14 11.51 -31.63
C MET A 258 -12.61 11.53 -31.59
N ILE A 259 -11.92 11.04 -32.62
CA ILE A 259 -10.44 11.06 -32.68
C ILE A 259 -9.93 12.50 -32.62
N VAL A 260 -10.51 13.41 -33.40
CA VAL A 260 -10.11 14.83 -33.38
C VAL A 260 -10.28 15.39 -31.97
N ARG A 261 -11.41 15.13 -31.31
CA ARG A 261 -11.68 15.64 -29.96
C ARG A 261 -10.74 15.05 -28.91
N LEU A 262 -10.47 13.75 -29.00
CA LEU A 262 -9.54 13.07 -28.11
C LEU A 262 -8.14 13.66 -28.24
N VAL A 263 -7.71 13.96 -29.48
CA VAL A 263 -6.39 14.51 -29.78
C VAL A 263 -6.28 16.01 -29.46
N THR A 264 -7.35 16.78 -29.62
CA THR A 264 -7.32 18.25 -29.45
C THR A 264 -7.64 18.72 -28.04
N SER A 265 -8.39 17.93 -27.27
CA SER A 265 -8.81 18.33 -25.92
C SER A 265 -7.81 17.89 -24.86
N PRO A 266 -7.21 18.83 -24.10
CA PRO A 266 -6.22 18.50 -23.09
C PRO A 266 -6.82 17.67 -21.94
N THR A 267 -8.12 17.80 -21.65
CA THR A 267 -8.74 17.06 -20.53
C THR A 267 -8.86 15.57 -20.81
N HIS A 268 -9.12 15.19 -22.07
CA HIS A 268 -9.25 13.79 -22.45
C HIS A 268 -7.87 13.13 -22.50
N TRP A 269 -6.86 13.82 -23.05
CA TRP A 269 -5.47 13.38 -23.00
C TRP A 269 -4.98 13.13 -21.58
N VAL A 270 -5.20 14.07 -20.66
CA VAL A 270 -4.76 13.93 -19.26
C VAL A 270 -5.45 12.74 -18.58
N PHE A 271 -6.74 12.55 -18.82
CA PHE A 271 -7.47 11.41 -18.25
C PHE A 271 -6.94 10.08 -18.80
N LEU A 272 -6.76 9.99 -20.12
CA LEU A 272 -6.26 8.80 -20.78
C LEU A 272 -4.82 8.50 -20.32
N SER A 273 -3.95 9.51 -20.22
CA SER A 273 -2.58 9.33 -19.77
C SER A 273 -2.52 8.82 -18.33
N ILE A 274 -3.30 9.39 -17.41
CA ILE A 274 -3.36 8.92 -16.01
C ILE A 274 -3.84 7.47 -15.97
N THR A 275 -4.89 7.13 -16.72
CA THR A 275 -5.46 5.78 -16.70
C THR A 275 -4.49 4.74 -17.27
N MET A 276 -3.77 5.10 -18.34
CA MET A 276 -2.72 4.28 -18.94
C MET A 276 -1.50 4.12 -18.03
N LEU A 277 -1.13 5.17 -17.28
CA LEU A 277 -0.10 5.10 -16.25
C LEU A 277 -0.52 4.17 -15.09
N MET A 278 -1.77 4.22 -14.65
CA MET A 278 -2.28 3.29 -13.64
C MET A 278 -2.32 1.85 -14.14
N LEU A 279 -2.70 1.64 -15.40
CA LEU A 279 -2.72 0.32 -16.03
C LEU A 279 -1.30 -0.27 -16.11
N SER A 280 -0.35 0.50 -16.64
CA SER A 280 1.06 0.10 -16.71
C SER A 280 1.65 -0.16 -15.33
N PHE A 281 1.34 0.66 -14.33
CA PHE A 281 1.75 0.42 -12.95
C PHE A 281 1.20 -0.90 -12.39
N GLY A 282 -0.07 -1.23 -12.64
CA GLY A 282 -0.65 -2.53 -12.28
C GLY A 282 0.01 -3.71 -12.98
N VAL A 283 0.32 -3.58 -14.28
CA VAL A 283 1.04 -4.60 -15.06
C VAL A 283 2.45 -4.81 -14.49
N ILE A 284 3.21 -3.74 -14.22
CA ILE A 284 4.56 -3.84 -13.65
C ILE A 284 4.51 -4.50 -12.27
N ALA A 285 3.54 -4.15 -11.43
CA ALA A 285 3.40 -4.74 -10.10
C ALA A 285 3.14 -6.24 -10.17
N LEU A 286 2.36 -6.69 -11.16
CA LEU A 286 2.09 -8.11 -11.38
C LEU A 286 3.35 -8.86 -11.84
N ILE A 287 4.18 -8.24 -12.68
CA ILE A 287 5.35 -8.90 -13.28
C ILE A 287 6.56 -8.88 -12.36
N THR A 288 6.69 -7.86 -11.51
CA THR A 288 7.83 -7.68 -10.59
C THR A 288 8.19 -8.95 -9.79
N PRO A 289 7.23 -9.64 -9.14
CA PRO A 289 7.52 -10.88 -8.41
C PRO A 289 7.73 -12.10 -9.32
N LEU A 290 7.35 -12.03 -10.60
CA LEU A 290 7.47 -13.16 -11.53
C LEU A 290 8.83 -13.11 -12.24
N GLU A 291 9.59 -14.19 -12.16
CA GLU A 291 10.87 -14.34 -12.86
C GLU A 291 10.75 -14.60 -14.37
N ILE A 292 9.88 -13.85 -15.05
CA ILE A 292 9.62 -14.04 -16.50
C ILE A 292 10.76 -13.41 -17.33
N ALA A 293 11.18 -14.07 -18.41
CA ALA A 293 12.25 -13.59 -19.31
C ALA A 293 11.85 -12.39 -20.19
N TYR A 294 10.54 -12.13 -20.39
CA TYR A 294 9.99 -11.11 -21.30
C TYR A 294 9.18 -10.01 -20.59
N ARG A 295 9.63 -9.58 -19.41
CA ARG A 295 8.90 -8.62 -18.54
C ARG A 295 8.50 -7.33 -19.26
N TRP A 296 9.38 -6.82 -20.11
CA TRP A 296 9.18 -5.56 -20.83
C TRP A 296 8.18 -5.68 -21.98
N THR A 297 8.04 -6.85 -22.60
CA THR A 297 7.10 -7.07 -23.72
C THR A 297 5.65 -6.94 -23.28
N LEU A 298 5.34 -7.26 -22.02
CA LEU A 298 4.00 -7.11 -21.46
C LEU A 298 3.54 -5.66 -21.34
N LEU A 299 4.47 -4.68 -21.33
CA LEU A 299 4.11 -3.26 -21.39
C LEU A 299 3.51 -2.86 -22.75
N CYS A 300 3.80 -3.61 -23.83
CA CYS A 300 3.15 -3.40 -25.12
C CYS A 300 1.65 -3.70 -25.09
N VAL A 301 1.15 -4.40 -24.04
CA VAL A 301 -0.28 -4.68 -23.85
C VAL A 301 -1.04 -3.46 -23.32
N VAL A 302 -0.36 -2.50 -22.69
CA VAL A 302 -0.99 -1.32 -22.07
C VAL A 302 -1.86 -0.51 -23.06
N PRO A 303 -1.43 -0.20 -24.31
CA PRO A 303 -2.27 0.50 -25.28
C PRO A 303 -3.34 -0.37 -25.96
N VAL A 304 -3.29 -1.68 -25.81
CA VAL A 304 -4.20 -2.61 -26.51
C VAL A 304 -5.67 -2.32 -26.23
N PRO A 305 -6.13 -2.09 -24.99
CA PRO A 305 -7.56 -1.88 -24.77
C PRO A 305 -8.05 -0.54 -25.36
N PHE A 306 -7.19 0.48 -25.42
CA PHE A 306 -7.49 1.74 -26.11
C PHE A 306 -7.63 1.52 -27.63
N ILE A 307 -6.66 0.86 -28.25
CA ILE A 307 -6.67 0.55 -29.69
C ILE A 307 -7.87 -0.33 -30.03
N PHE A 308 -8.11 -1.37 -29.24
CA PHE A 308 -9.23 -2.29 -29.41
C PHE A 308 -10.58 -1.56 -29.37
N TYR A 309 -10.75 -0.61 -28.44
CA TYR A 309 -11.94 0.21 -28.39
C TYR A 309 -12.09 1.06 -29.65
N LEU A 310 -11.03 1.75 -30.11
CA LEU A 310 -11.08 2.54 -31.35
C LEU A 310 -11.50 1.71 -32.58
N LEU A 311 -11.03 0.46 -32.66
CA LEU A 311 -11.38 -0.46 -33.75
C LEU A 311 -12.83 -0.96 -33.69
N THR A 312 -13.42 -1.06 -32.49
CA THR A 312 -14.75 -1.65 -32.29
C THR A 312 -15.90 -0.62 -32.30
N ILE A 313 -15.61 0.67 -32.18
CA ILE A 313 -16.59 1.76 -32.23
C ILE A 313 -17.48 1.75 -33.48
N PRO A 314 -16.97 1.57 -34.72
CA PRO A 314 -17.81 1.56 -35.92
C PRO A 314 -18.94 0.53 -35.85
N PHE A 315 -18.67 -0.61 -35.22
CA PHE A 315 -19.63 -1.70 -35.03
C PHE A 315 -20.55 -1.48 -33.83
N SER A 316 -20.10 -0.71 -32.84
CA SER A 316 -20.83 -0.48 -31.58
C SER A 316 -21.78 0.71 -31.63
N ASN A 317 -21.61 1.63 -32.58
CA ASN A 317 -22.47 2.81 -32.71
C ASN A 317 -23.61 2.54 -33.73
N PRO A 318 -24.89 2.57 -33.29
CA PRO A 318 -26.05 2.27 -34.14
C PRO A 318 -26.23 3.27 -35.30
N THR A 319 -25.67 4.48 -35.19
CA THR A 319 -25.78 5.51 -36.22
C THR A 319 -24.85 5.28 -37.42
N THR A 320 -23.75 4.54 -37.23
CA THR A 320 -22.83 4.15 -38.32
C THR A 320 -23.22 2.83 -38.98
N THR A 321 -23.83 1.89 -38.26
CA THR A 321 -24.31 0.62 -38.84
C THR A 321 -25.46 0.81 -39.84
N MET A 322 -26.26 1.87 -39.72
CA MET A 322 -27.31 2.20 -40.72
C MET A 322 -26.79 2.82 -42.02
N ARG A 323 -25.49 3.18 -42.13
CA ARG A 323 -24.89 3.71 -43.38
C ARG A 323 -24.14 2.65 -44.20
N LEU A 324 -24.10 1.42 -43.72
CA LEU A 324 -23.49 0.27 -44.39
C LEU A 324 -24.53 -0.66 -45.06
N SER A 325 -25.81 -0.26 -45.07
CA SER A 325 -26.87 -0.86 -45.90
C SER A 325 -27.26 0.08 -47.04
#